data_AF-A0A4U3LTB3-F1
#
_entry.id   AF-A0A4U3LTB3-F1
#
_cell.length_a   1.000
_cell.length_b   1.000
_cell.length_c   1.000
_cell.angle_alpha   90.00
_cell.angle_beta   90.00
_cell.angle_gamma   90.00
#
_symmetry.space_group_name_H-M   'P 1'
#
loop_
_entity.id
_entity.type
_entity.pdbx_description
1 polymer ?
#
loop_
_entity_poly.entity_id
_entity_poly.type
_entity_poly.pdbx_seq_one_letter_code
_entity_poly.pdbx_strand_id
1 'polypeptide(L)'
;MEEIVLFHTNDLHSHFENWPKIRRLVKAKRSLYQKEGKTVVTIDLGDFSDRCHPLTEATDGRANVAIMNTLAYDLVTIGNNEGIGNSKKQLEHLYDQATFEVVLANLEDPKTQTLPDFCQAYKIKTTKEGTKLGFIGLTAPFPLTYNPNGWTIKQVEAVLPQLITEVAPQCDVLILLSHLGIDTDFMIAANYPEIQVILGSHTHHLFKDGEKINHVQLAAAGKYGQYIGEVHLFVDDDTKQVTSYAKTMETASLEEQATDAKEIAGYLTEGHRLLQAQQIAQIPETLSTDLRQPHVFITVALKALKEAGQTEAAVLNNGLFLADLPEGIINADQLHEALPHPMHLIKVTLKGSDMSRLIREMEKSRQFLRKFPIRGMGFRGKIFGELCYDGIRFERNSQTVFWQGKPIQPEQKYTLTTVDHFQFVPFFPTIELVGEVEFLFPDVLRTVVANYLHAHYPIK
;
A
#
# COMPACT_ATOMS: atom_id res chain seq x y z
N MET A 1 32.85 17.45 -17.05
CA MET A 1 32.22 16.66 -15.98
C MET A 1 30.84 17.23 -15.76
N GLU A 2 29.82 16.56 -16.30
CA GLU A 2 28.41 16.93 -16.12
C GLU A 2 27.95 16.58 -14.69
N GLU A 3 27.17 17.46 -14.07
CA GLU A 3 26.46 17.17 -12.81
C GLU A 3 24.96 16.99 -13.06
N ILE A 4 24.43 15.87 -12.56
CA ILE A 4 23.03 15.46 -12.68
C ILE A 4 22.46 15.27 -11.27
N VAL A 5 21.29 15.85 -11.02
CA VAL A 5 20.63 15.79 -9.71
C VAL A 5 19.32 15.03 -9.81
N LEU A 6 19.17 13.98 -9.00
CA LEU A 6 17.94 13.23 -8.85
C LEU A 6 17.29 13.64 -7.53
N PHE A 7 16.11 14.26 -7.59
CA PHE A 7 15.24 14.42 -6.42
C PHE A 7 14.29 13.25 -6.32
N HIS A 8 14.12 12.68 -5.14
CA HIS A 8 13.14 11.64 -4.94
C HIS A 8 12.33 11.78 -3.65
N THR A 9 11.08 11.31 -3.72
CA THR A 9 10.21 11.00 -2.58
C THR A 9 9.77 9.55 -2.68
N ASN A 10 9.28 9.00 -1.57
CA ASN A 10 8.76 7.66 -1.50
C ASN A 10 7.81 7.52 -0.31
N ASP A 11 6.89 6.56 -0.41
CA ASP A 11 6.05 6.13 0.71
C ASP A 11 5.33 7.30 1.40
N LEU A 12 4.71 8.20 0.61
CA LEU A 12 3.97 9.33 1.18
C LEU A 12 2.74 8.85 1.94
N HIS A 13 2.09 7.76 1.48
CA HIS A 13 0.89 7.15 2.09
C HIS A 13 -0.21 8.17 2.40
N SER A 14 -0.43 9.12 1.48
CA SER A 14 -1.40 10.22 1.66
C SER A 14 -1.19 11.10 2.89
N HIS A 15 0.03 11.11 3.46
CA HIS A 15 0.45 12.10 4.45
C HIS A 15 0.78 13.42 3.76
N PHE A 16 -0.25 14.24 3.56
CA PHE A 16 -0.14 15.51 2.86
C PHE A 16 0.37 16.67 3.73
N GLU A 17 0.60 16.45 5.03
CA GLU A 17 0.98 17.48 6.00
C GLU A 17 2.30 18.18 5.62
N ASN A 18 3.21 17.44 4.99
CA ASN A 18 4.49 17.98 4.53
C ASN A 18 4.48 18.42 3.06
N TRP A 19 3.39 18.15 2.32
CA TRP A 19 3.35 18.34 0.87
C TRP A 19 3.63 19.79 0.41
N PRO A 20 3.04 20.84 1.02
CA PRO A 20 3.32 22.22 0.60
C PRO A 20 4.81 22.58 0.72
N LYS A 21 5.48 22.11 1.79
CA LYS A 21 6.91 22.31 2.04
C LYS A 21 7.76 21.55 1.02
N ILE A 22 7.43 20.27 0.75
CA ILE A 22 8.10 19.44 -0.25
C ILE A 22 8.04 20.09 -1.63
N ARG A 23 6.82 20.40 -2.10
CA ARG A 23 6.58 21.04 -3.39
C ARG A 23 7.38 22.32 -3.55
N ARG A 24 7.37 23.18 -2.54
CA ARG A 24 8.07 24.47 -2.56
C ARG A 24 9.59 24.30 -2.61
N LEU A 25 10.17 23.43 -1.78
CA LEU A 25 11.61 23.19 -1.75
C LEU A 25 12.10 22.58 -3.07
N VAL A 26 11.46 21.50 -3.53
CA VAL A 26 11.89 20.79 -4.74
C VAL A 26 11.80 21.72 -5.96
N LYS A 27 10.74 22.52 -6.11
CA LYS A 27 10.65 23.52 -7.19
C LYS A 27 11.73 24.58 -7.11
N ALA A 28 12.01 25.09 -5.91
CA ALA A 28 13.05 26.10 -5.71
C ALA A 28 14.44 25.55 -6.09
N LYS A 29 14.78 24.36 -5.59
CA LYS A 29 16.07 23.71 -5.89
C LYS A 29 16.18 23.28 -7.36
N ARG A 30 15.12 22.72 -7.95
CA ARG A 30 15.08 22.39 -9.38
C ARG A 30 15.39 23.63 -10.21
N SER A 31 14.75 24.76 -9.91
CA SER A 31 14.98 26.02 -10.61
C SER A 31 16.41 26.55 -10.41
N LEU A 32 16.96 26.41 -9.21
CA LEU A 32 18.34 26.81 -8.90
C LEU A 32 19.35 25.98 -9.71
N TYR A 33 19.28 24.66 -9.61
CA TYR A 33 20.21 23.76 -10.29
C TYR A 33 20.12 23.85 -11.81
N GLN A 34 18.92 24.05 -12.36
CA GLN A 34 18.75 24.30 -13.79
C GLN A 34 19.41 25.62 -14.24
N LYS A 35 19.40 26.67 -13.40
CA LYS A 35 20.12 27.94 -13.69
C LYS A 35 21.64 27.77 -13.61
N GLU A 36 22.11 26.86 -12.77
CA GLU A 36 23.52 26.45 -12.70
C GLU A 36 23.94 25.55 -13.87
N GLY A 37 23.03 25.23 -14.79
CA GLY A 37 23.30 24.39 -15.96
C GLY A 37 23.18 22.88 -15.70
N LYS A 38 22.79 22.46 -14.49
CA LYS A 38 22.67 21.05 -14.12
C LYS A 38 21.42 20.42 -14.73
N THR A 39 21.51 19.12 -15.03
CA THR A 39 20.33 18.31 -15.33
C THR A 39 19.63 17.93 -14.02
N VAL A 40 18.30 18.09 -13.96
CA VAL A 40 17.50 17.73 -12.78
C VAL A 40 16.36 16.79 -13.18
N VAL A 41 16.22 15.67 -12.48
CA VAL A 41 15.11 14.72 -12.62
C VAL A 41 14.41 14.58 -11.27
N THR A 42 13.08 14.66 -11.28
CA THR A 42 12.22 14.55 -10.09
C THR A 42 11.44 13.24 -10.12
N ILE A 43 11.51 12.46 -9.05
CA ILE A 43 11.07 11.06 -9.04
C ILE A 43 10.19 10.79 -7.82
N ASP A 44 9.16 9.98 -7.97
CA ASP A 44 8.47 9.34 -6.83
C ASP A 44 8.55 7.81 -6.94
N LEU A 45 8.79 7.13 -5.82
CA LEU A 45 9.02 5.68 -5.79
C LEU A 45 7.77 4.87 -5.40
N GLY A 46 6.58 5.46 -5.47
CA GLY A 46 5.33 4.75 -5.20
C GLY A 46 4.94 4.76 -3.72
N ASP A 47 3.79 4.13 -3.44
CA ASP A 47 3.06 4.26 -2.17
C ASP A 47 2.80 5.73 -1.81
N PHE A 48 2.45 6.53 -2.82
CA PHE A 48 1.99 7.90 -2.60
C PHE A 48 0.57 7.91 -2.03
N SER A 49 -0.23 6.90 -2.39
CA SER A 49 -1.64 6.75 -2.06
C SER A 49 -1.84 5.73 -0.95
N ASP A 50 -2.63 6.07 0.06
CA ASP A 50 -3.15 5.15 1.07
C ASP A 50 -4.62 5.50 1.31
N ARG A 51 -5.50 4.51 1.14
CA ARG A 51 -6.95 4.66 1.23
C ARG A 51 -7.44 4.90 2.67
N CYS A 52 -6.54 4.94 3.65
CA CYS A 52 -6.88 5.45 4.99
C CYS A 52 -7.08 6.97 5.04
N HIS A 53 -6.64 7.75 4.06
CA HIS A 53 -6.97 9.17 3.96
C HIS A 53 -8.31 9.35 3.20
N PRO A 54 -9.27 10.15 3.70
CA PRO A 54 -10.61 10.24 3.13
C PRO A 54 -10.63 10.78 1.69
N LEU A 55 -9.74 11.73 1.36
CA LEU A 55 -9.62 12.23 -0.02
C LEU A 55 -9.15 11.15 -1.00
N THR A 56 -8.20 10.32 -0.57
CA THR A 56 -7.68 9.20 -1.36
C THR A 56 -8.76 8.16 -1.57
N GLU A 57 -9.50 7.82 -0.51
CA GLU A 57 -10.65 6.90 -0.58
C GLU A 57 -11.71 7.42 -1.55
N ALA A 58 -12.15 8.67 -1.39
CA ALA A 58 -13.27 9.24 -2.14
C ALA A 58 -13.01 9.35 -3.65
N THR A 59 -11.73 9.36 -4.04
CA THR A 59 -11.31 9.61 -5.42
C THR A 59 -10.56 8.45 -6.05
N ASP A 60 -10.45 7.32 -5.34
CA ASP A 60 -9.64 6.16 -5.73
C ASP A 60 -8.19 6.55 -6.08
N GLY A 61 -7.62 7.48 -5.31
CA GLY A 61 -6.24 7.98 -5.50
C GLY A 61 -6.07 9.02 -6.61
N ARG A 62 -7.08 9.36 -7.41
CA ARG A 62 -6.91 10.38 -8.47
C ARG A 62 -6.58 11.78 -7.93
N ALA A 63 -7.06 12.11 -6.72
CA ALA A 63 -6.65 13.35 -6.06
C ALA A 63 -5.15 13.34 -5.72
N ASN A 64 -4.58 12.18 -5.38
CA ASN A 64 -3.16 12.03 -5.14
C ASN A 64 -2.35 12.34 -6.40
N VAL A 65 -2.78 11.83 -7.55
CA VAL A 65 -2.14 12.14 -8.85
C VAL A 65 -2.24 13.64 -9.14
N ALA A 66 -3.37 14.30 -8.86
CA ALA A 66 -3.51 15.74 -9.00
C ALA A 66 -2.56 16.51 -8.06
N ILE A 67 -2.36 16.04 -6.82
CA ILE A 67 -1.39 16.58 -5.86
C ILE A 67 0.04 16.41 -6.41
N MET A 68 0.41 15.23 -6.89
CA MET A 68 1.72 14.94 -7.51
C MET A 68 2.01 15.85 -8.71
N ASN A 69 1.02 16.09 -9.57
CA ASN A 69 1.14 17.01 -10.70
C ASN A 69 1.54 18.43 -10.27
N THR A 70 1.19 18.86 -9.05
CA THR A 70 1.58 20.18 -8.54
C THR A 70 3.09 20.32 -8.31
N LEU A 71 3.84 19.23 -8.11
CA LEU A 71 5.31 19.25 -8.04
C LEU A 71 5.95 19.17 -9.43
N ALA A 72 5.24 18.58 -10.39
CA ALA A 72 5.71 18.25 -11.73
C ALA A 72 6.86 17.23 -11.73
N TYR A 73 6.60 16.05 -11.15
CA TYR A 73 7.49 14.89 -11.27
C TYR A 73 7.82 14.60 -12.73
N ASP A 74 9.00 14.02 -12.96
CA ASP A 74 9.39 13.50 -14.26
C ASP A 74 8.98 12.04 -14.40
N LEU A 75 9.27 11.23 -13.38
CA LEU A 75 9.09 9.78 -13.39
C LEU A 75 8.47 9.32 -12.07
N VAL A 76 7.63 8.29 -12.16
CA VAL A 76 7.00 7.66 -11.01
C VAL A 76 7.03 6.15 -11.21
N THR A 77 7.33 5.37 -10.17
CA THR A 77 6.92 3.95 -10.12
C THR A 77 5.74 3.81 -9.17
N ILE A 78 5.06 2.66 -9.19
CA ILE A 78 3.97 2.39 -8.25
C ILE A 78 4.48 1.60 -7.05
N GLY A 79 3.81 1.77 -5.92
CA GLY A 79 3.97 0.88 -4.78
C GLY A 79 2.83 -0.13 -4.69
N ASN A 80 2.87 -0.98 -3.67
CA ASN A 80 1.80 -1.96 -3.47
C ASN A 80 0.46 -1.27 -3.13
N ASN A 81 0.43 -0.12 -2.47
CA ASN A 81 -0.83 0.53 -2.13
C ASN A 81 -1.60 1.00 -3.37
N GLU A 82 -0.93 1.49 -4.41
CA GLU A 82 -1.60 1.71 -5.70
C GLU A 82 -2.01 0.40 -6.36
N GLY A 83 -1.11 -0.59 -6.38
CA GLY A 83 -1.26 -1.84 -7.13
C GLY A 83 -2.30 -2.83 -6.59
N ILE A 84 -2.44 -2.94 -5.27
CA ILE A 84 -3.36 -3.87 -4.59
C ILE A 84 -4.44 -3.17 -3.77
N GLY A 85 -4.25 -1.90 -3.41
CA GLY A 85 -5.27 -1.10 -2.71
C GLY A 85 -6.41 -0.64 -3.62
N ASN A 86 -6.15 -0.61 -4.94
CA ASN A 86 -7.14 -0.35 -5.98
C ASN A 86 -7.54 -1.65 -6.68
N SER A 87 -8.79 -1.72 -7.15
CA SER A 87 -9.18 -2.72 -8.14
C SER A 87 -8.38 -2.53 -9.44
N LYS A 88 -8.29 -3.57 -10.27
CA LYS A 88 -7.71 -3.48 -11.62
C LYS A 88 -8.16 -2.25 -12.40
N LYS A 89 -9.48 -2.05 -12.49
CA LYS A 89 -10.08 -0.93 -13.23
C LYS A 89 -9.69 0.43 -12.65
N GLN A 90 -9.60 0.53 -11.32
CA GLN A 90 -9.16 1.78 -10.68
C GLN A 90 -7.69 2.06 -10.98
N LEU A 91 -6.81 1.05 -10.92
CA LEU A 91 -5.39 1.21 -11.25
C LEU A 91 -5.17 1.57 -12.73
N GLU A 92 -5.90 0.92 -13.64
CA GLU A 92 -5.87 1.22 -15.09
C GLU A 92 -6.15 2.71 -15.39
N HIS A 93 -6.98 3.35 -14.56
CA HIS A 93 -7.40 4.75 -14.72
C HIS A 93 -6.83 5.71 -13.66
N LEU A 94 -5.89 5.25 -12.82
CA LEU A 94 -5.35 6.07 -11.73
C LEU A 94 -4.55 7.25 -12.30
N TYR A 95 -3.76 6.99 -13.35
CA TYR A 95 -2.79 7.93 -13.92
C TYR A 95 -3.27 8.65 -15.20
N ASP A 96 -4.56 8.59 -15.54
CA ASP A 96 -5.11 9.21 -16.77
C ASP A 96 -4.81 10.72 -16.90
N GLN A 97 -4.67 11.41 -15.76
CA GLN A 97 -4.36 12.84 -15.69
C GLN A 97 -2.94 13.13 -15.21
N ALA A 98 -2.06 12.13 -15.15
CA ALA A 98 -0.68 12.33 -14.73
C ALA A 98 0.08 13.24 -15.72
N THR A 99 0.85 14.19 -15.18
CA THR A 99 1.78 15.03 -15.97
C THR A 99 3.21 14.50 -15.93
N PHE A 100 3.37 13.22 -15.58
CA PHE A 100 4.62 12.50 -15.37
C PHE A 100 4.49 11.12 -16.01
N GLU A 101 5.62 10.46 -16.26
CA GLU A 101 5.63 9.13 -16.88
C GLU A 101 5.74 8.04 -15.80
N VAL A 102 4.90 7.01 -15.88
CA VAL A 102 4.99 5.86 -14.98
C VAL A 102 5.95 4.81 -15.56
N VAL A 103 6.97 4.42 -14.79
CA VAL A 103 7.95 3.40 -15.15
C VAL A 103 7.75 2.19 -14.25
N LEU A 104 7.34 1.07 -14.83
CA LEU A 104 7.06 -0.18 -14.13
C LEU A 104 7.20 -1.35 -15.11
N ALA A 105 8.02 -2.33 -14.76
CA ALA A 105 8.40 -3.38 -15.70
C ALA A 105 7.91 -4.79 -15.33
N ASN A 106 7.43 -5.01 -14.11
CA ASN A 106 7.09 -6.34 -13.63
C ASN A 106 5.59 -6.57 -13.39
N LEU A 107 4.70 -5.71 -13.91
CA LEU A 107 3.24 -5.87 -13.80
C LEU A 107 2.62 -5.98 -15.21
N GLU A 108 1.88 -7.05 -15.46
CA GLU A 108 1.27 -7.32 -16.77
C GLU A 108 -0.20 -7.69 -16.67
N ASP A 109 -0.95 -7.42 -17.74
CA ASP A 109 -2.28 -7.99 -17.91
C ASP A 109 -2.16 -9.49 -18.25
N PRO A 110 -2.76 -10.41 -17.48
CA PRO A 110 -2.66 -11.85 -17.73
C PRO A 110 -3.24 -12.30 -19.08
N LYS A 111 -4.16 -11.51 -19.67
CA LYS A 111 -4.81 -11.83 -20.95
C LYS A 111 -3.93 -11.48 -22.14
N THR A 112 -3.28 -10.32 -22.10
CA THR A 112 -2.44 -9.83 -23.22
C THR A 112 -0.97 -10.19 -23.04
N GLN A 113 -0.54 -10.47 -21.80
CA GLN A 113 0.87 -10.66 -21.40
C GLN A 113 1.72 -9.42 -21.74
N THR A 114 1.12 -8.24 -21.62
CA THR A 114 1.77 -6.95 -21.84
C THR A 114 1.64 -6.06 -20.62
N LEU A 115 2.51 -5.06 -20.51
CA LEU A 115 2.35 -3.98 -19.55
C LEU A 115 1.01 -3.26 -19.75
N PRO A 116 0.42 -2.70 -18.69
CA PRO A 116 -0.75 -1.84 -18.81
C PRO A 116 -0.41 -0.52 -19.49
N ASP A 117 -1.39 0.08 -20.18
CA ASP A 117 -1.21 1.29 -21.01
C ASP A 117 -0.69 2.51 -20.23
N PHE A 118 -0.90 2.56 -18.91
CA PHE A 118 -0.45 3.68 -18.08
C PHE A 118 1.05 3.68 -17.79
N CYS A 119 1.80 2.59 -18.08
CA CYS A 119 3.22 2.50 -17.77
C CYS A 119 4.09 1.93 -18.91
N GLN A 120 5.40 2.14 -18.77
CA GLN A 120 6.44 1.58 -19.64
C GLN A 120 7.51 0.86 -18.81
N ALA A 121 8.16 -0.18 -19.35
CA ALA A 121 9.17 -0.96 -18.62
C ALA A 121 10.34 -0.11 -18.14
N TYR A 122 10.81 0.78 -19.02
CA TYR A 122 11.95 1.63 -18.77
C TYR A 122 11.79 2.95 -19.51
N LYS A 123 12.53 3.97 -19.08
CA LYS A 123 12.63 5.26 -19.76
C LYS A 123 14.09 5.63 -19.98
N ILE A 124 14.43 6.12 -21.17
CA ILE A 124 15.72 6.77 -21.42
C ILE A 124 15.50 8.27 -21.54
N LYS A 125 16.21 9.08 -20.74
CA LYS A 125 16.24 10.54 -20.86
C LYS A 125 17.64 10.98 -21.25
N THR A 126 17.75 11.87 -22.24
CA THR A 126 19.03 12.45 -22.65
C THR A 126 19.17 13.83 -22.05
N THR A 127 20.31 14.10 -21.42
CA THR A 127 20.64 15.40 -20.85
C THR A 127 20.99 16.41 -21.95
N LYS A 128 21.14 17.69 -21.58
CA LYS A 128 21.55 18.72 -22.54
C LYS A 128 22.97 18.48 -23.07
N GLU A 129 23.83 17.89 -22.25
CA GLU A 129 25.21 17.53 -22.60
C GLU A 129 25.29 16.18 -23.36
N GLY A 130 24.16 15.51 -23.57
CA GLY A 130 24.06 14.27 -24.36
C GLY A 130 24.19 12.98 -23.56
N THR A 131 24.42 13.04 -22.24
CA THR A 131 24.42 11.88 -21.35
C THR A 131 23.04 11.22 -21.34
N LYS A 132 23.00 9.89 -21.43
CA LYS A 132 21.76 9.11 -21.43
C LYS A 132 21.54 8.46 -20.07
N LEU A 133 20.39 8.73 -19.48
CA LEU A 133 19.93 8.18 -18.21
C LEU A 133 18.85 7.12 -18.47
N GLY A 134 19.14 5.87 -18.14
CA GLY A 134 18.17 4.76 -18.19
C GLY A 134 17.51 4.57 -16.84
N PHE A 135 16.18 4.51 -16.81
CA PHE A 135 15.37 4.31 -15.61
C PHE A 135 14.57 3.03 -15.76
N ILE A 136 14.73 2.09 -14.83
CA ILE A 136 13.89 0.88 -14.70
C ILE A 136 13.05 1.03 -13.44
N GLY A 137 11.79 0.60 -13.46
CA GLY A 137 10.91 0.63 -12.29
C GLY A 137 10.39 -0.76 -11.94
N LEU A 138 10.42 -1.11 -10.66
CA LEU A 138 9.92 -2.40 -10.15
C LEU A 138 9.14 -2.21 -8.84
N THR A 139 8.08 -2.98 -8.67
CA THR A 139 7.30 -3.07 -7.41
C THR A 139 7.41 -4.45 -6.78
N ALA A 140 7.28 -4.52 -5.46
CA ALA A 140 7.33 -5.76 -4.69
C ALA A 140 6.38 -6.84 -5.26
N PRO A 141 6.90 -8.02 -5.63
CA PRO A 141 6.12 -9.01 -6.34
C PRO A 141 5.26 -9.86 -5.40
N PHE A 142 4.03 -9.40 -5.11
CA PHE A 142 3.06 -10.11 -4.28
C PHE A 142 2.02 -10.87 -5.11
N PRO A 143 2.32 -12.06 -5.68
CA PRO A 143 1.40 -12.77 -6.57
C PRO A 143 0.11 -13.21 -5.88
N LEU A 144 0.13 -13.46 -4.56
CA LEU A 144 -1.06 -13.83 -3.80
C LEU A 144 -2.12 -12.73 -3.76
N THR A 145 -1.75 -11.47 -4.02
CA THR A 145 -2.65 -10.32 -4.06
C THR A 145 -2.85 -9.79 -5.47
N TYR A 146 -1.78 -9.64 -6.27
CA TYR A 146 -1.89 -9.17 -7.66
C TYR A 146 -2.69 -10.11 -8.57
N ASN A 147 -2.48 -11.43 -8.48
CA ASN A 147 -3.17 -12.41 -9.33
C ASN A 147 -4.70 -12.39 -9.14
N PRO A 148 -5.24 -12.51 -7.91
CA PRO A 148 -6.69 -12.39 -7.72
C PRO A 148 -7.22 -10.98 -7.99
N ASN A 149 -6.38 -9.92 -7.93
CA ASN A 149 -6.75 -8.58 -8.38
C ASN A 149 -6.74 -8.40 -9.91
N GLY A 150 -6.43 -9.46 -10.68
CA GLY A 150 -6.49 -9.44 -12.14
C GLY A 150 -5.20 -9.01 -12.86
N TRP A 151 -4.07 -9.02 -12.15
CA TRP A 151 -2.74 -8.71 -12.68
C TRP A 151 -1.79 -9.90 -12.59
N THR A 152 -0.80 -10.00 -13.48
CA THR A 152 0.34 -10.90 -13.29
C THR A 152 1.54 -10.07 -12.86
N ILE A 153 2.03 -10.34 -11.65
CA ILE A 153 3.25 -9.72 -11.14
C ILE A 153 4.43 -10.68 -11.29
N LYS A 154 5.47 -10.25 -11.98
CA LYS A 154 6.68 -11.03 -12.23
C LYS A 154 7.70 -10.84 -11.11
N GLN A 155 8.40 -11.92 -10.79
CA GLN A 155 9.50 -11.91 -9.83
C GLN A 155 10.68 -11.09 -10.36
N VAL A 156 11.43 -10.47 -9.45
CA VAL A 156 12.55 -9.56 -9.79
C VAL A 156 13.61 -10.29 -10.63
N GLU A 157 13.98 -11.51 -10.23
CA GLU A 157 15.00 -12.33 -10.86
C GLU A 157 14.61 -12.78 -12.28
N ALA A 158 13.31 -12.80 -12.57
CA ALA A 158 12.80 -13.17 -13.89
C ALA A 158 12.85 -12.00 -14.89
N VAL A 159 12.86 -10.76 -14.42
CA VAL A 159 12.69 -9.56 -15.26
C VAL A 159 13.96 -8.71 -15.31
N LEU A 160 14.55 -8.42 -14.15
CA LEU A 160 15.63 -7.44 -14.03
C LEU A 160 16.88 -7.77 -14.87
N PRO A 161 17.38 -9.02 -14.94
CA PRO A 161 18.55 -9.34 -15.76
C PRO A 161 18.36 -9.04 -17.25
N GLN A 162 17.15 -9.31 -17.76
CA GLN A 162 16.82 -9.07 -19.17
C GLN A 162 16.75 -7.57 -19.46
N LEU A 163 16.11 -6.81 -18.57
CA LEU A 163 16.05 -5.35 -18.69
C LEU A 163 17.43 -4.70 -18.60
N ILE A 164 18.31 -5.16 -17.71
CA ILE A 164 19.68 -4.63 -17.64
C ILE A 164 20.42 -4.91 -18.95
N THR A 165 20.33 -6.13 -19.47
CA THR A 165 20.96 -6.52 -20.74
C THR A 165 20.46 -5.66 -21.91
N GLU A 166 19.17 -5.31 -21.91
CA GLU A 166 18.55 -4.48 -22.93
C GLU A 166 18.91 -2.99 -22.78
N VAL A 167 18.80 -2.44 -21.57
CA VAL A 167 18.83 -1.00 -21.33
C VAL A 167 20.24 -0.47 -21.08
N ALA A 168 21.11 -1.21 -20.38
CA ALA A 168 22.44 -0.75 -20.03
C ALA A 168 23.29 -0.33 -21.25
N PRO A 169 23.27 -1.03 -22.42
CA PRO A 169 23.99 -0.58 -23.61
C PRO A 169 23.46 0.71 -24.24
N GLN A 170 22.26 1.16 -23.83
CA GLN A 170 21.58 2.32 -24.39
C GLN A 170 21.75 3.59 -23.55
N CYS A 171 22.31 3.47 -22.33
CA CYS A 171 22.48 4.59 -21.40
C CYS A 171 23.88 4.64 -20.78
N ASP A 172 24.31 5.81 -20.34
CA ASP A 172 25.57 6.02 -19.62
C ASP A 172 25.39 5.82 -18.10
N VAL A 173 24.17 6.06 -17.59
CA VAL A 173 23.81 5.85 -16.18
C VAL A 173 22.51 5.06 -16.12
N LEU A 174 22.53 3.92 -15.45
CA LEU A 174 21.36 3.10 -15.17
C LEU A 174 20.89 3.30 -13.72
N ILE A 175 19.62 3.68 -13.57
CA ILE A 175 18.95 3.98 -12.32
C ILE A 175 17.76 3.02 -12.13
N LEU A 176 17.67 2.42 -10.96
CA LEU A 176 16.53 1.60 -10.55
C LEU A 176 15.61 2.41 -9.62
N LEU A 177 14.34 2.55 -10.01
CA LEU A 177 13.24 3.01 -9.15
C LEU A 177 12.68 1.77 -8.44
N SER A 178 13.12 1.54 -7.21
CA SER A 178 12.82 0.32 -6.48
C SER A 178 11.76 0.52 -5.42
N HIS A 179 10.61 -0.11 -5.62
CA HIS A 179 9.61 -0.39 -4.59
C HIS A 179 9.68 -1.86 -4.14
N LEU A 180 10.89 -2.37 -3.94
CA LEU A 180 11.15 -3.79 -3.61
C LEU A 180 11.49 -4.01 -2.13
N GLY A 181 12.06 -2.99 -1.47
CA GLY A 181 12.51 -3.06 -0.09
C GLY A 181 14.01 -3.28 0.05
N ILE A 182 14.53 -2.84 1.20
CA ILE A 182 15.97 -2.71 1.48
C ILE A 182 16.78 -3.98 1.24
N ASP A 183 16.27 -5.15 1.62
CA ASP A 183 17.02 -6.40 1.49
C ASP A 183 17.18 -6.81 0.02
N THR A 184 16.14 -6.63 -0.78
CA THR A 184 16.18 -6.84 -2.22
C THR A 184 17.09 -5.81 -2.89
N ASP A 185 17.06 -4.55 -2.45
CA ASP A 185 17.93 -3.49 -2.98
C ASP A 185 19.41 -3.78 -2.73
N PHE A 186 19.77 -4.25 -1.55
CA PHE A 186 21.14 -4.69 -1.25
C PHE A 186 21.57 -5.87 -2.11
N MET A 187 20.69 -6.86 -2.30
CA MET A 187 20.96 -7.99 -3.18
C MET A 187 21.16 -7.54 -4.63
N ILE A 188 20.36 -6.60 -5.13
CA ILE A 188 20.51 -6.07 -6.48
C ILE A 188 21.85 -5.32 -6.60
N ALA A 189 22.15 -4.42 -5.68
CA ALA A 189 23.38 -3.63 -5.70
C ALA A 189 24.65 -4.50 -5.68
N ALA A 190 24.61 -5.64 -4.99
CA ALA A 190 25.73 -6.58 -4.92
C ALA A 190 25.93 -7.38 -6.21
N ASN A 191 24.86 -7.68 -6.95
CA ASN A 191 24.89 -8.63 -8.07
C ASN A 191 24.81 -7.98 -9.46
N TYR A 192 24.39 -6.72 -9.57
CA TYR A 192 24.20 -6.01 -10.84
C TYR A 192 25.04 -4.72 -10.91
N PRO A 193 26.36 -4.83 -11.16
CA PRO A 193 27.27 -3.69 -11.22
C PRO A 193 26.98 -2.71 -12.36
N GLU A 194 26.13 -3.06 -13.32
CA GLU A 194 25.68 -2.18 -14.39
C GLU A 194 24.80 -1.03 -13.89
N ILE A 195 24.18 -1.18 -12.71
CA ILE A 195 23.37 -0.14 -12.07
C ILE A 195 24.29 0.85 -11.34
N GLN A 196 24.08 2.15 -11.50
CA GLN A 196 24.81 3.18 -10.74
C GLN A 196 24.03 3.68 -9.54
N VAL A 197 22.70 3.70 -9.60
CA VAL A 197 21.84 4.20 -8.52
C VAL A 197 20.63 3.30 -8.30
N ILE A 198 20.34 2.98 -7.05
CA ILE A 198 19.07 2.41 -6.61
C ILE A 198 18.37 3.43 -5.71
N LEU A 199 17.21 3.88 -6.14
CA LEU A 199 16.31 4.70 -5.33
C LEU A 199 15.31 3.73 -4.67
N GLY A 200 15.47 3.47 -3.38
CA GLY A 200 14.75 2.46 -2.61
C GLY A 200 13.56 3.00 -1.82
N SER A 201 12.55 2.15 -1.63
CA SER A 201 11.29 2.45 -0.92
C SER A 201 10.68 1.18 -0.30
N HIS A 202 9.37 1.13 -0.03
CA HIS A 202 8.59 0.00 0.52
C HIS A 202 8.82 -0.29 2.01
N THR A 203 10.07 -0.46 2.44
CA THR A 203 10.38 -0.77 3.86
C THR A 203 10.51 0.48 4.74
N HIS A 204 10.23 1.66 4.19
CA HIS A 204 10.28 2.96 4.88
C HIS A 204 11.64 3.31 5.50
N HIS A 205 12.72 2.71 4.99
CA HIS A 205 14.06 2.94 5.48
C HIS A 205 14.57 4.33 5.03
N LEU A 206 15.51 4.88 5.80
CA LEU A 206 16.12 6.18 5.54
C LEU A 206 17.62 6.01 5.40
N PHE A 207 18.16 6.42 4.25
CA PHE A 207 19.61 6.56 4.05
C PHE A 207 19.97 8.04 4.08
N LYS A 208 20.23 8.57 5.28
CA LYS A 208 20.39 10.02 5.49
C LYS A 208 21.45 10.65 4.57
N ASP A 209 22.57 9.95 4.40
CA ASP A 209 23.73 10.34 3.58
C ASP A 209 23.97 9.35 2.42
N GLY A 210 22.95 8.56 2.07
CA GLY A 210 23.07 7.43 1.16
C GLY A 210 23.77 6.20 1.77
N GLU A 211 23.76 5.11 1.03
CA GLU A 211 24.53 3.88 1.32
C GLU A 211 25.24 3.45 0.03
N LYS A 212 26.38 2.75 0.12
CA LYS A 212 27.10 2.25 -1.06
C LYS A 212 27.46 0.79 -0.92
N ILE A 213 27.00 0.00 -1.89
CA ILE A 213 27.45 -1.38 -2.09
C ILE A 213 28.30 -1.37 -3.36
N ASN A 214 29.60 -1.64 -3.22
CA ASN A 214 30.58 -1.42 -4.28
C ASN A 214 30.53 0.04 -4.78
N HIS A 215 30.30 0.26 -6.08
CA HIS A 215 30.12 1.59 -6.66
C HIS A 215 28.65 2.03 -6.77
N VAL A 216 27.70 1.15 -6.45
CA VAL A 216 26.26 1.43 -6.57
C VAL A 216 25.80 2.32 -5.41
N GLN A 217 25.20 3.46 -5.72
CA GLN A 217 24.62 4.37 -4.73
C GLN A 217 23.18 3.97 -4.40
N LEU A 218 22.89 3.70 -3.14
CA LEU A 218 21.54 3.54 -2.64
C LEU A 218 21.07 4.82 -1.95
N ALA A 219 19.81 5.19 -2.18
CA ALA A 219 19.16 6.32 -1.53
C ALA A 219 17.70 6.00 -1.21
N ALA A 220 17.23 6.41 -0.04
CA ALA A 220 15.85 6.20 0.43
C ALA A 220 15.47 7.32 1.40
N ALA A 221 14.25 7.87 1.29
CA ALA A 221 13.82 9.07 2.01
C ALA A 221 12.77 8.78 3.10
N GLY A 222 12.84 7.60 3.74
CA GLY A 222 11.96 7.27 4.85
C GLY A 222 10.51 7.09 4.40
N LYS A 223 9.57 7.85 4.98
CA LYS A 223 8.15 7.83 4.63
C LYS A 223 7.45 9.13 5.01
N TYR A 224 6.17 9.26 4.62
CA TYR A 224 5.22 10.31 5.04
C TYR A 224 5.70 11.73 4.73
N GLY A 225 6.57 11.86 3.73
CA GLY A 225 7.17 13.14 3.37
C GLY A 225 8.02 13.74 4.49
N GLN A 226 8.55 12.92 5.41
CA GLN A 226 9.44 13.39 6.48
C GLN A 226 10.81 13.82 5.92
N TYR A 227 11.21 13.23 4.80
CA TYR A 227 12.45 13.56 4.11
C TYR A 227 12.24 13.69 2.61
N ILE A 228 13.13 14.45 1.97
CA ILE A 228 13.27 14.56 0.52
C ILE A 228 14.67 14.09 0.17
N GLY A 229 14.79 13.11 -0.72
CA GLY A 229 16.08 12.61 -1.16
C GLY A 229 16.66 13.42 -2.31
N GLU A 230 17.99 13.55 -2.31
CA GLU A 230 18.76 14.27 -3.33
C GLU A 230 20.04 13.49 -3.63
N VAL A 231 20.15 12.94 -4.84
CA VAL A 231 21.34 12.23 -5.32
C VAL A 231 22.04 13.09 -6.35
N HIS A 232 23.34 13.32 -6.15
CA HIS A 232 24.19 13.98 -7.12
C HIS A 232 25.03 12.93 -7.85
N LEU A 233 25.02 13.01 -9.18
CA LEU A 233 25.82 12.19 -10.08
C LEU A 233 26.77 13.09 -10.85
N PHE A 234 28.02 12.68 -10.93
CA PHE A 234 29.05 13.35 -11.72
C PHE A 234 29.50 12.38 -12.79
N VAL A 235 29.27 12.74 -14.04
CA VAL A 235 29.63 11.94 -15.20
C VAL A 235 30.84 12.58 -15.86
N ASP A 236 31.93 11.82 -15.95
CA ASP A 236 33.12 12.24 -16.66
C ASP A 236 32.89 12.22 -18.18
N ASP A 237 33.19 13.33 -18.85
CA ASP A 237 32.80 13.53 -20.25
C ASP A 237 33.53 12.56 -21.19
N ASP A 238 34.77 12.21 -20.85
CA ASP A 238 35.69 11.40 -21.65
C ASP A 238 35.58 9.90 -21.34
N THR A 239 35.58 9.55 -20.05
CA THR A 239 35.64 8.14 -19.60
C THR A 239 34.27 7.53 -19.33
N LYS A 240 33.22 8.35 -19.25
CA LYS A 240 31.87 7.96 -18.78
C LYS A 240 31.87 7.36 -17.36
N GLN A 241 32.95 7.57 -16.59
CA GLN A 241 32.96 7.17 -15.19
C GLN A 241 31.94 7.99 -14.40
N VAL A 242 31.14 7.30 -13.58
CA VAL A 242 30.12 7.92 -12.74
C VAL A 242 30.58 7.88 -11.30
N THR A 243 30.59 9.05 -10.66
CA THR A 243 30.71 9.14 -9.20
C THR A 243 29.44 9.77 -8.62
N SER A 244 29.17 9.48 -7.35
CA SER A 244 27.90 9.82 -6.74
C SER A 244 28.01 10.11 -5.25
N TYR A 245 27.08 10.90 -4.75
CA TYR A 245 26.72 10.93 -3.34
C TYR A 245 25.23 11.21 -3.19
N ALA A 246 24.64 10.80 -2.08
CA ALA A 246 23.26 11.09 -1.75
C ALA A 246 23.16 11.83 -0.42
N LYS A 247 22.06 12.54 -0.23
CA LYS A 247 21.68 13.16 1.04
C LYS A 247 20.17 13.27 1.12
N THR A 248 19.67 13.49 2.32
CA THR A 248 18.26 13.77 2.57
C THR A 248 18.08 15.12 3.24
N MET A 249 16.92 15.73 3.02
CA MET A 249 16.51 16.98 3.65
C MET A 249 15.27 16.72 4.50
N GLU A 250 15.36 16.98 5.80
CA GLU A 250 14.25 16.80 6.73
C GLU A 250 13.21 17.91 6.55
N THR A 251 11.96 17.55 6.30
CA THR A 251 10.89 18.52 6.03
C THR A 251 10.50 19.32 7.27
N ALA A 252 10.70 18.77 8.47
CA ALA A 252 10.49 19.46 9.73
C ALA A 252 11.40 20.68 9.91
N SER A 253 12.55 20.71 9.24
CA SER A 253 13.48 21.86 9.27
C SER A 253 13.10 22.99 8.31
N LEU A 254 12.10 22.79 7.45
CA LEU A 254 11.70 23.74 6.42
C LEU A 254 10.72 24.77 6.95
N GLU A 255 10.86 26.01 6.46
CA GLU A 255 9.98 27.13 6.81
C GLU A 255 8.53 26.85 6.43
N GLU A 256 7.61 27.03 7.37
CA GLU A 256 6.17 26.94 7.14
C GLU A 256 5.58 28.27 6.67
N GLN A 257 4.72 28.23 5.65
CA GLN A 257 3.99 29.40 5.18
C GLN A 257 2.58 29.44 5.74
N ALA A 258 2.03 30.65 5.88
CA ALA A 258 0.67 30.87 6.40
C ALA A 258 -0.43 30.16 5.59
N THR A 259 -0.16 29.81 4.33
CA THR A 259 -1.10 29.08 3.46
C THR A 259 -1.05 27.56 3.64
N ASP A 260 0.02 27.01 4.22
CA ASP A 260 0.28 25.56 4.27
C ASP A 260 -0.84 24.84 5.04
N ALA A 261 -1.16 25.32 6.25
CA ALA A 261 -2.22 24.73 7.07
C ALA A 261 -3.60 24.74 6.38
N LYS A 262 -3.92 25.79 5.63
CA LYS A 262 -5.18 25.88 4.88
C LYS A 262 -5.23 24.89 3.72
N GLU A 263 -4.12 24.70 3.02
CA GLU A 263 -4.02 23.71 1.94
C GLU A 263 -4.21 22.29 2.50
N ILE A 264 -3.49 21.95 3.58
CA ILE A 264 -3.56 20.64 4.23
C ILE A 264 -4.97 20.33 4.74
N ALA A 265 -5.59 21.28 5.45
CA ALA A 265 -6.97 21.14 5.92
C ALA A 265 -7.98 21.03 4.76
N GLY A 266 -7.67 21.67 3.61
CA GLY A 266 -8.47 21.58 2.40
C GLY A 266 -8.55 20.17 1.85
N TYR A 267 -7.44 19.42 1.83
CA TYR A 267 -7.44 18.02 1.40
C TYR A 267 -8.34 17.15 2.27
N LEU A 268 -8.24 17.30 3.60
CA LEU A 268 -9.05 16.55 4.54
C LEU A 268 -10.54 16.91 4.40
N THR A 269 -10.85 18.20 4.37
CA THR A 269 -12.24 18.70 4.26
C THR A 269 -12.90 18.23 2.98
N GLU A 270 -12.19 18.27 1.84
CA GLU A 270 -12.73 17.81 0.56
C GLU A 270 -12.98 16.31 0.55
N GLY A 271 -12.09 15.52 1.16
CA GLY A 271 -12.27 14.08 1.31
C GLY A 271 -13.56 13.74 2.07
N HIS A 272 -13.74 14.31 3.26
CA HIS A 272 -14.96 14.12 4.05
C HIS A 272 -16.21 14.57 3.27
N ARG A 273 -16.15 15.73 2.62
CA ARG A 273 -17.28 16.26 1.83
C ARG A 273 -17.69 15.27 0.73
N LEU A 274 -16.74 14.68 0.02
CA LEU A 274 -17.00 13.73 -1.06
C LEU A 274 -17.59 12.41 -0.52
N LEU A 275 -17.07 11.90 0.60
CA LEU A 275 -17.58 10.67 1.23
C LEU A 275 -18.96 10.86 1.85
N GLN A 276 -19.24 12.01 2.47
CA GLN A 276 -20.54 12.33 3.06
C GLN A 276 -21.66 12.39 2.01
N ALA A 277 -21.33 12.78 0.78
CA ALA A 277 -22.28 12.80 -0.34
C ALA A 277 -22.67 11.39 -0.81
N GLN A 278 -21.92 10.35 -0.45
CA GLN A 278 -22.16 8.97 -0.82
C GLN A 278 -23.01 8.28 0.25
N GLN A 279 -24.34 8.29 0.09
CA GLN A 279 -25.25 7.58 0.99
C GLN A 279 -25.23 6.07 0.69
N ILE A 280 -25.17 5.25 1.73
CA ILE A 280 -24.98 3.79 1.62
C ILE A 280 -26.24 3.03 2.01
N ALA A 281 -26.77 3.29 3.20
CA ALA A 281 -27.84 2.51 3.82
C ALA A 281 -28.61 3.34 4.86
N GLN A 282 -29.77 2.85 5.29
CA GLN A 282 -30.53 3.41 6.41
C GLN A 282 -30.73 2.37 7.50
N ILE A 283 -29.92 2.44 8.56
CA ILE A 283 -29.96 1.47 9.66
C ILE A 283 -30.99 1.87 10.73
N PRO A 284 -31.74 0.89 11.31
CA PRO A 284 -32.82 1.18 12.25
C PRO A 284 -32.37 1.42 13.69
N GLU A 285 -31.12 1.08 14.00
CA GLU A 285 -30.55 1.15 15.35
C GLU A 285 -29.06 1.48 15.24
N THR A 286 -28.50 2.15 16.24
CA THR A 286 -27.05 2.42 16.32
C THR A 286 -26.26 1.11 16.40
N LEU A 287 -25.24 0.94 15.56
CA LEU A 287 -24.29 -0.17 15.64
C LEU A 287 -23.10 0.24 16.52
N SER A 288 -23.04 -0.32 17.72
CA SER A 288 -22.05 0.02 18.74
C SER A 288 -20.78 -0.82 18.67
N THR A 289 -19.64 -0.19 18.93
CA THR A 289 -18.33 -0.84 19.12
C THR A 289 -18.17 -1.51 20.49
N ASP A 290 -19.00 -1.12 21.48
CA ASP A 290 -19.07 -1.78 22.78
C ASP A 290 -19.78 -3.14 22.66
N LEU A 291 -19.01 -4.21 22.92
CA LEU A 291 -19.46 -5.61 22.84
C LEU A 291 -20.55 -5.98 23.86
N ARG A 292 -20.87 -5.10 24.82
CA ARG A 292 -21.92 -5.32 25.82
C ARG A 292 -23.29 -4.82 25.36
N GLN A 293 -23.35 -4.07 24.26
CA GLN A 293 -24.60 -3.52 23.74
C GLN A 293 -25.40 -4.55 22.95
N PRO A 294 -26.73 -4.38 22.80
CA PRO A 294 -27.57 -5.30 22.02
C PRO A 294 -27.21 -5.34 20.53
N HIS A 295 -26.88 -4.18 19.94
CA HIS A 295 -26.59 -4.01 18.52
C HIS A 295 -25.09 -3.77 18.32
N VAL A 296 -24.32 -4.85 18.30
CA VAL A 296 -22.85 -4.76 18.17
C VAL A 296 -22.44 -4.72 16.70
N PHE A 297 -21.63 -3.73 16.33
CA PHE A 297 -21.21 -3.50 14.95
C PHE A 297 -20.43 -4.71 14.36
N ILE A 298 -19.50 -5.29 15.11
CA ILE A 298 -18.74 -6.47 14.65
C ILE A 298 -19.63 -7.67 14.34
N THR A 299 -20.78 -7.83 15.00
CA THR A 299 -21.73 -8.92 14.71
C THR A 299 -22.37 -8.74 13.33
N VAL A 300 -22.64 -7.50 12.92
CA VAL A 300 -23.12 -7.20 11.56
C VAL A 300 -22.01 -7.46 10.54
N ALA A 301 -20.78 -7.01 10.83
CA ALA A 301 -19.65 -7.24 9.93
C ALA A 301 -19.33 -8.73 9.74
N LEU A 302 -19.41 -9.55 10.79
CA LEU A 302 -19.23 -11.00 10.68
C LEU A 302 -20.25 -11.65 9.73
N LYS A 303 -21.50 -11.16 9.70
CA LYS A 303 -22.51 -11.60 8.72
C LYS A 303 -22.13 -11.17 7.31
N ALA A 304 -21.68 -9.92 7.13
CA ALA A 304 -21.20 -9.41 5.85
C ALA A 304 -20.04 -10.26 5.30
N LEU A 305 -19.08 -10.64 6.16
CA LEU A 305 -17.97 -11.52 5.80
C LEU A 305 -18.44 -12.89 5.31
N LYS A 306 -19.36 -13.53 6.05
CA LYS A 306 -19.92 -14.83 5.65
C LYS A 306 -20.63 -14.77 4.30
N GLU A 307 -21.39 -13.70 4.06
CA GLU A 307 -22.11 -13.49 2.80
C GLU A 307 -21.13 -13.28 1.64
N ALA A 308 -20.17 -12.38 1.79
CA ALA A 308 -19.17 -12.09 0.77
C ALA A 308 -18.25 -13.29 0.48
N GLY A 309 -17.82 -14.00 1.52
CA GLY A 309 -16.97 -15.17 1.40
C GLY A 309 -17.69 -16.48 1.08
N GLN A 310 -19.03 -16.46 1.06
CA GLN A 310 -19.87 -17.65 0.92
C GLN A 310 -19.48 -18.77 1.91
N THR A 311 -19.25 -18.39 3.16
CA THR A 311 -18.81 -19.30 4.23
C THR A 311 -19.84 -19.40 5.35
N GLU A 312 -19.77 -20.50 6.09
CA GLU A 312 -20.63 -20.71 7.26
C GLU A 312 -20.09 -20.01 8.52
N ALA A 313 -18.82 -19.64 8.56
CA ALA A 313 -18.23 -18.99 9.73
C ALA A 313 -17.34 -17.81 9.33
N ALA A 314 -17.24 -16.87 10.27
CA ALA A 314 -16.34 -15.74 10.17
C ALA A 314 -15.66 -15.46 11.51
N VAL A 315 -14.49 -14.83 11.46
CA VAL A 315 -13.78 -14.29 12.62
C VAL A 315 -13.27 -12.89 12.32
N LEU A 316 -13.39 -12.01 13.31
CA LEU A 316 -12.80 -10.68 13.32
C LEU A 316 -12.34 -10.34 14.72
N ASN A 317 -11.61 -9.23 14.86
CA ASN A 317 -11.25 -8.63 16.13
C ASN A 317 -11.85 -7.22 16.28
N ASN A 318 -12.36 -6.89 17.46
CA ASN A 318 -13.07 -5.62 17.67
C ASN A 318 -12.17 -4.38 17.58
N GLY A 319 -10.84 -4.54 17.64
CA GLY A 319 -9.88 -3.45 17.40
C GLY A 319 -9.92 -2.87 15.98
N LEU A 320 -10.61 -3.54 15.05
CA LEU A 320 -10.90 -3.04 13.72
C LEU A 320 -12.01 -1.97 13.69
N PHE A 321 -12.81 -1.81 14.74
CA PHE A 321 -13.96 -0.90 14.75
C PHE A 321 -13.65 0.32 15.61
N LEU A 322 -13.47 1.48 14.98
CA LEU A 322 -12.95 2.68 15.65
C LEU A 322 -14.03 3.67 16.10
N ALA A 323 -15.22 3.59 15.51
CA ALA A 323 -16.36 4.44 15.82
C ALA A 323 -17.67 3.67 15.68
N ASP A 324 -18.70 4.13 16.37
CA ASP A 324 -20.07 3.62 16.23
C ASP A 324 -20.69 4.14 14.94
N LEU A 325 -21.66 3.40 14.38
CA LEU A 325 -22.52 3.91 13.32
C LEU A 325 -23.89 4.30 13.90
N PRO A 326 -24.27 5.58 13.87
CA PRO A 326 -25.52 6.04 14.48
C PRO A 326 -26.75 5.56 13.69
N GLU A 327 -27.88 5.38 14.38
CA GLU A 327 -29.17 5.18 13.73
C GLU A 327 -29.44 6.21 12.61
N GLY A 328 -30.03 5.77 11.50
CA GLY A 328 -30.42 6.63 10.39
C GLY A 328 -29.64 6.35 9.11
N ILE A 329 -29.52 7.38 8.26
CA ILE A 329 -28.81 7.27 6.97
C ILE A 329 -27.31 7.27 7.24
N ILE A 330 -26.65 6.18 6.83
CA ILE A 330 -25.21 6.00 6.87
C ILE A 330 -24.60 6.41 5.54
N ASN A 331 -23.55 7.22 5.58
CA ASN A 331 -22.74 7.58 4.42
C ASN A 331 -21.35 6.89 4.44
N ALA A 332 -20.62 7.02 3.34
CA ALA A 332 -19.29 6.42 3.20
C ALA A 332 -18.26 7.03 4.18
N ASP A 333 -18.45 8.27 4.63
CA ASP A 333 -17.56 8.97 5.56
C ASP A 333 -17.58 8.31 6.94
N GLN A 334 -18.78 8.05 7.47
CA GLN A 334 -18.96 7.36 8.75
C GLN A 334 -18.38 5.94 8.71
N LEU A 335 -18.54 5.23 7.58
CA LEU A 335 -17.94 3.91 7.40
C LEU A 335 -16.41 3.99 7.29
N HIS A 336 -15.87 5.02 6.66
CA HIS A 336 -14.43 5.26 6.56
C HIS A 336 -13.82 5.54 7.94
N GLU A 337 -14.43 6.41 8.74
CA GLU A 337 -14.00 6.69 10.11
C GLU A 337 -14.08 5.46 11.01
N ALA A 338 -15.15 4.66 10.88
CA ALA A 338 -15.35 3.48 11.71
C ALA A 338 -14.50 2.27 11.28
N LEU A 339 -14.21 2.12 9.99
CA LEU A 339 -13.44 1.03 9.37
C LEU A 339 -12.38 1.57 8.38
N PRO A 340 -11.33 2.29 8.85
CA PRO A 340 -10.34 2.92 7.97
C PRO A 340 -9.29 1.95 7.41
N HIS A 341 -9.45 0.63 7.62
CA HIS A 341 -8.46 -0.38 7.28
C HIS A 341 -8.55 -0.77 5.81
N PRO A 342 -7.49 -0.58 5.00
CA PRO A 342 -7.42 -1.13 3.65
C PRO A 342 -7.01 -2.62 3.71
N MET A 343 -7.89 -3.45 4.30
CA MET A 343 -7.67 -4.89 4.44
C MET A 343 -8.64 -5.66 3.57
N HIS A 344 -8.13 -6.65 2.84
CA HIS A 344 -8.95 -7.50 1.99
C HIS A 344 -9.47 -8.68 2.79
N LEU A 345 -10.60 -9.23 2.35
CA LEU A 345 -11.08 -10.48 2.92
C LEU A 345 -10.24 -11.64 2.39
N ILE A 346 -10.07 -12.65 3.23
CA ILE A 346 -9.55 -13.96 2.85
C ILE A 346 -10.54 -15.05 3.24
N LYS A 347 -10.68 -16.04 2.36
CA LYS A 347 -11.34 -17.31 2.65
C LYS A 347 -10.25 -18.34 2.94
N VAL A 348 -10.27 -18.89 4.14
CA VAL A 348 -9.30 -19.89 4.60
C VAL A 348 -9.98 -21.25 4.63
N THR A 349 -9.44 -22.21 3.88
CA THR A 349 -9.90 -23.61 3.89
C THR A 349 -8.90 -24.48 4.66
N LEU A 350 -9.39 -25.23 5.66
CA LEU A 350 -8.58 -26.11 6.51
C LEU A 350 -9.28 -27.46 6.73
N LYS A 351 -8.49 -28.51 6.97
CA LYS A 351 -9.02 -29.74 7.58
C LYS A 351 -9.51 -29.46 9.00
N GLY A 352 -10.46 -30.25 9.50
CA GLY A 352 -11.04 -30.06 10.82
C GLY A 352 -10.04 -30.14 11.97
N SER A 353 -9.00 -30.96 11.84
CA SER A 353 -7.86 -30.99 12.78
C SER A 353 -7.16 -29.63 12.87
N ASP A 354 -6.89 -29.01 11.72
CA ASP A 354 -6.17 -27.74 11.62
C ASP A 354 -7.10 -26.55 11.95
N MET A 355 -8.37 -26.61 11.57
CA MET A 355 -9.38 -25.64 12.03
C MET A 355 -9.50 -25.67 13.55
N SER A 356 -9.50 -26.86 14.15
CA SER A 356 -9.52 -26.99 15.62
C SER A 356 -8.26 -26.41 16.25
N ARG A 357 -7.10 -26.62 15.62
CA ARG A 357 -5.82 -26.03 16.04
C ARG A 357 -5.86 -24.50 15.96
N LEU A 358 -6.32 -23.93 14.85
CA LEU A 358 -6.43 -22.48 14.65
C LEU A 358 -7.29 -21.83 15.74
N ILE A 359 -8.47 -22.38 16.03
CA ILE A 359 -9.34 -21.84 17.09
C ILE A 359 -8.68 -21.97 18.46
N ARG A 360 -7.91 -23.03 18.72
CA ARG A 360 -7.14 -23.15 19.97
C ARG A 360 -5.99 -22.14 20.06
N GLU A 361 -5.31 -21.83 18.95
CA GLU A 361 -4.29 -20.76 18.87
C GLU A 361 -4.91 -19.40 19.20
N MET A 362 -6.10 -19.12 18.64
CA MET A 362 -6.91 -17.95 18.94
C MET A 362 -7.32 -17.85 20.41
N GLU A 363 -7.87 -18.93 20.97
CA GLU A 363 -8.32 -18.95 22.38
C GLU A 363 -7.18 -18.85 23.38
N LYS A 364 -6.02 -19.46 23.07
CA LYS A 364 -4.80 -19.36 23.87
C LYS A 364 -4.28 -17.92 23.89
N SER A 365 -4.34 -17.22 22.75
CA SER A 365 -3.82 -15.86 22.60
C SER A 365 -4.82 -14.78 23.02
N ARG A 366 -6.12 -15.11 23.11
CA ARG A 366 -7.24 -14.16 23.33
C ARG A 366 -6.96 -13.13 24.44
N GLN A 367 -6.56 -13.56 25.64
CA GLN A 367 -6.36 -12.64 26.76
C GLN A 367 -5.21 -11.65 26.53
N PHE A 368 -4.15 -12.10 25.86
CA PHE A 368 -3.02 -11.27 25.49
C PHE A 368 -3.42 -10.26 24.40
N LEU A 369 -4.09 -10.73 23.35
CA LEU A 369 -4.50 -9.92 22.20
C LEU A 369 -5.47 -8.79 22.55
N ARG A 370 -6.34 -8.99 23.56
CA ARG A 370 -7.26 -7.95 24.07
C ARG A 370 -6.59 -6.63 24.41
N LYS A 371 -5.30 -6.63 24.75
CA LYS A 371 -4.54 -5.43 25.13
C LYS A 371 -3.31 -5.20 24.27
N PHE A 372 -3.05 -6.07 23.30
CA PHE A 372 -1.83 -6.03 22.51
C PHE A 372 -1.85 -4.85 21.54
N PRO A 373 -0.94 -3.87 21.67
CA PRO A 373 -0.82 -2.80 20.70
C PRO A 373 -0.32 -3.35 19.37
N ILE A 374 -0.99 -3.01 18.28
CA ILE A 374 -0.62 -3.47 16.94
C ILE A 374 -0.79 -2.33 15.94
N ARG A 375 0.12 -2.27 14.96
CA ARG A 375 0.16 -1.29 13.88
C ARG A 375 0.73 -1.95 12.62
N GLY A 376 0.43 -1.39 11.45
CA GLY A 376 0.93 -1.88 10.17
C GLY A 376 0.05 -2.98 9.57
N MET A 377 0.44 -3.51 8.41
CA MET A 377 -0.28 -4.58 7.68
C MET A 377 -1.78 -4.25 7.53
N GLY A 378 -2.10 -3.05 7.03
CA GLY A 378 -3.49 -2.58 6.88
C GLY A 378 -4.19 -2.13 8.18
N PHE A 379 -3.65 -2.42 9.37
CA PHE A 379 -4.30 -2.08 10.64
C PHE A 379 -4.10 -0.62 11.04
N ARG A 380 -5.22 0.08 11.31
CA ARG A 380 -5.29 1.49 11.72
C ARG A 380 -5.80 1.69 13.14
N GLY A 381 -6.15 0.60 13.85
CA GLY A 381 -6.55 0.66 15.25
C GLY A 381 -5.38 0.82 16.20
N LYS A 382 -5.67 0.84 17.51
CA LYS A 382 -4.65 1.00 18.57
C LYS A 382 -4.18 -0.32 19.17
N ILE A 383 -5.11 -1.26 19.35
CA ILE A 383 -4.91 -2.57 19.96
C ILE A 383 -5.63 -3.62 19.12
N PHE A 384 -5.14 -4.87 19.12
CA PHE A 384 -5.80 -5.96 18.40
C PHE A 384 -7.23 -6.18 18.92
N GLY A 385 -7.41 -6.23 20.25
CA GLY A 385 -8.73 -6.30 20.85
C GLY A 385 -9.27 -7.72 20.95
N GLU A 386 -10.59 -7.84 21.06
CA GLU A 386 -11.29 -9.09 21.33
C GLU A 386 -11.65 -9.83 20.05
N LEU A 387 -11.36 -11.14 20.02
CA LEU A 387 -11.78 -12.03 18.94
C LEU A 387 -13.28 -12.32 19.01
N CYS A 388 -13.98 -12.08 17.92
CA CYS A 388 -15.41 -12.35 17.78
C CYS A 388 -15.64 -13.36 16.65
N TYR A 389 -16.46 -14.37 16.92
CA TYR A 389 -16.80 -15.41 15.97
C TYR A 389 -18.27 -15.33 15.59
N ASP A 390 -18.57 -15.74 14.37
CA ASP A 390 -19.91 -16.17 13.96
C ASP A 390 -19.78 -17.58 13.37
N GLY A 391 -20.65 -18.49 13.77
CA GLY A 391 -20.62 -19.90 13.34
C GLY A 391 -19.64 -20.81 14.10
N ILE A 392 -18.79 -20.26 14.98
CA ILE A 392 -17.82 -21.02 15.79
C ILE A 392 -18.12 -20.86 17.28
N ARG A 393 -18.06 -21.97 18.02
CA ARG A 393 -18.10 -21.96 19.50
C ARG A 393 -16.95 -22.82 20.04
N PHE A 394 -16.19 -22.28 20.98
CA PHE A 394 -15.16 -23.02 21.70
C PHE A 394 -15.61 -23.36 23.12
N GLU A 395 -15.47 -24.61 23.51
CA GLU A 395 -15.74 -25.06 24.87
C GLU A 395 -14.45 -25.32 25.63
N ARG A 396 -14.16 -24.47 26.63
CA ARG A 396 -12.87 -24.47 27.33
C ARG A 396 -12.57 -25.77 28.08
N ASN A 397 -13.58 -26.38 28.69
CA ASN A 397 -13.39 -27.57 29.52
C ASN A 397 -12.98 -28.80 28.70
N SER A 398 -13.66 -29.02 27.56
CA SER A 398 -13.39 -30.15 26.67
C SER A 398 -12.35 -29.82 25.58
N GLN A 399 -11.97 -28.54 25.46
CA GLN A 399 -11.24 -27.98 24.32
C GLN A 399 -11.89 -28.29 22.96
N THR A 400 -13.20 -28.49 22.94
CA THR A 400 -13.94 -28.87 21.73
C THR A 400 -14.31 -27.62 20.94
N VAL A 401 -14.06 -27.67 19.63
CA VAL A 401 -14.51 -26.65 18.69
C VAL A 401 -15.78 -27.13 18.02
N PHE A 402 -16.82 -26.31 18.07
CA PHE A 402 -18.09 -26.54 17.42
C PHE A 402 -18.22 -25.60 16.22
N TRP A 403 -18.60 -26.17 15.08
CA TRP A 403 -18.91 -25.50 13.83
C TRP A 403 -20.41 -25.61 13.56
N GLN A 404 -21.12 -24.48 13.46
CA GLN A 404 -22.57 -24.46 13.31
C GLN A 404 -23.30 -25.34 14.34
N GLY A 405 -22.81 -25.31 15.59
CA GLY A 405 -23.37 -26.08 16.70
C GLY A 405 -22.96 -27.56 16.76
N LYS A 406 -22.21 -28.09 15.79
CA LYS A 406 -21.75 -29.49 15.75
C LYS A 406 -20.24 -29.58 16.02
N PRO A 407 -19.73 -30.58 16.75
CA PRO A 407 -18.30 -30.79 16.90
C PRO A 407 -17.62 -30.96 15.53
N ILE A 408 -16.49 -30.28 15.34
CA ILE A 408 -15.67 -30.40 14.13
C ILE A 408 -15.22 -31.86 13.95
N GLN A 409 -15.32 -32.37 12.73
CA GLN A 409 -14.82 -33.68 12.33
C GLN A 409 -13.39 -33.55 11.79
N PRO A 410 -12.39 -34.29 12.30
CA PRO A 410 -10.98 -34.05 11.99
C PRO A 410 -10.63 -34.03 10.50
N GLU A 411 -11.20 -34.94 9.71
CA GLU A 411 -10.87 -35.09 8.28
C GLU A 411 -11.74 -34.25 7.34
N GLN A 412 -12.82 -33.64 7.83
CA GLN A 412 -13.69 -32.80 7.01
C GLN A 412 -13.01 -31.44 6.74
N LYS A 413 -13.17 -30.90 5.53
CA LYS A 413 -12.74 -29.53 5.21
C LYS A 413 -13.77 -28.49 5.69
N TYR A 414 -13.29 -27.38 6.24
CA TYR A 414 -14.08 -26.24 6.70
C TYR A 414 -13.55 -24.95 6.09
N THR A 415 -14.43 -23.99 5.84
CA THR A 415 -14.12 -22.69 5.24
C THR A 415 -14.49 -21.55 6.19
N LEU A 416 -13.55 -20.66 6.46
CA LEU A 416 -13.70 -19.51 7.35
C LEU A 416 -13.36 -18.22 6.60
N THR A 417 -14.19 -17.19 6.73
CA THR A 417 -13.85 -15.85 6.22
C THR A 417 -13.29 -14.95 7.32
N THR A 418 -12.19 -14.27 7.02
CA THR A 418 -11.55 -13.25 7.88
C THR A 418 -10.91 -12.18 6.99
N VAL A 419 -10.09 -11.30 7.55
CA VAL A 419 -9.24 -10.35 6.81
C VAL A 419 -7.80 -10.85 6.70
N ASP A 420 -7.12 -10.47 5.62
CA ASP A 420 -5.73 -10.79 5.30
C ASP A 420 -4.73 -10.54 6.45
N HIS A 421 -4.99 -9.54 7.29
CA HIS A 421 -4.22 -9.25 8.48
C HIS A 421 -4.03 -10.47 9.39
N PHE A 422 -5.00 -11.39 9.46
CA PHE A 422 -4.89 -12.62 10.25
C PHE A 422 -3.85 -13.60 9.70
N GLN A 423 -3.56 -13.55 8.40
CA GLN A 423 -2.50 -14.34 7.79
C GLN A 423 -1.11 -13.76 8.10
N PHE A 424 -0.99 -12.43 8.13
CA PHE A 424 0.33 -11.77 8.27
C PHE A 424 0.78 -11.59 9.72
N VAL A 425 -0.14 -11.63 10.69
CA VAL A 425 0.23 -11.57 12.11
C VAL A 425 0.77 -12.91 12.62
N PRO A 426 1.77 -12.91 13.52
CA PRO A 426 2.43 -14.14 13.97
C PRO A 426 1.58 -14.99 14.94
N PHE A 427 0.35 -14.58 15.23
CA PHE A 427 -0.49 -15.20 16.25
C PHE A 427 -1.24 -16.43 15.77
N PHE A 428 -1.45 -16.55 14.44
CA PHE A 428 -2.29 -17.59 13.84
C PHE A 428 -1.54 -18.34 12.71
N PRO A 429 -0.37 -18.92 13.01
CA PRO A 429 0.51 -19.51 12.00
C PRO A 429 -0.15 -20.65 11.23
N THR A 430 -1.21 -21.28 11.77
CA THR A 430 -1.97 -22.31 11.04
C THR A 430 -2.52 -21.80 9.71
N ILE A 431 -2.91 -20.52 9.60
CA ILE A 431 -3.42 -19.94 8.36
C ILE A 431 -2.32 -19.95 7.28
N GLU A 432 -1.14 -19.44 7.61
CA GLU A 432 -0.02 -19.33 6.66
C GLU A 432 0.61 -20.70 6.34
N LEU A 433 0.79 -21.56 7.34
CA LEU A 433 1.58 -22.79 7.19
C LEU A 433 0.82 -23.91 6.47
N VAL A 434 -0.50 -24.01 6.65
CA VAL A 434 -1.31 -25.14 6.14
C VAL A 434 -2.65 -24.73 5.56
N GLY A 435 -3.00 -23.44 5.57
CA GLY A 435 -4.25 -22.94 4.99
C GLY A 435 -4.23 -22.91 3.47
N GLU A 436 -5.29 -23.41 2.85
CA GLU A 436 -5.64 -23.07 1.47
C GLU A 436 -6.32 -21.69 1.51
N VAL A 437 -5.58 -20.62 1.22
CA VAL A 437 -6.05 -19.22 1.33
C VAL A 437 -6.41 -18.64 -0.04
N GLU A 438 -7.61 -18.08 -0.13
CA GLU A 438 -8.10 -17.33 -1.28
C GLU A 438 -8.38 -15.88 -0.88
N PHE A 439 -7.69 -14.93 -1.51
CA PHE A 439 -7.96 -13.50 -1.33
C PHE A 439 -9.19 -13.08 -2.14
N LEU A 440 -10.11 -12.39 -1.49
CA LEU A 440 -11.37 -11.96 -2.07
C LEU A 440 -11.25 -10.51 -2.56
N PHE A 441 -10.75 -10.35 -3.78
CA PHE A 441 -10.66 -9.06 -4.47
C PHE A 441 -11.97 -8.71 -5.21
N PRO A 442 -12.24 -7.42 -5.45
CA PRO A 442 -11.41 -6.25 -5.13
C PRO A 442 -11.75 -5.58 -3.78
N ASP A 443 -12.75 -6.10 -3.05
CA ASP A 443 -13.33 -5.39 -1.92
C ASP A 443 -12.47 -5.49 -0.65
N VAL A 444 -12.32 -4.34 0.03
CA VAL A 444 -11.80 -4.27 1.40
C VAL A 444 -12.93 -4.46 2.42
N LEU A 445 -12.58 -4.73 3.68
CA LEU A 445 -13.52 -4.91 4.80
C LEU A 445 -14.64 -3.86 4.82
N ARG A 446 -14.27 -2.59 4.67
CA ARG A 446 -15.24 -1.48 4.65
C ARG A 446 -16.24 -1.60 3.50
N THR A 447 -15.77 -1.89 2.29
CA THR A 447 -16.64 -2.04 1.11
C THR A 447 -17.57 -3.25 1.26
N VAL A 448 -17.07 -4.36 1.82
CA VAL A 448 -17.90 -5.54 2.11
C VAL A 448 -19.01 -5.20 3.11
N VAL A 449 -18.69 -4.48 4.19
CA VAL A 449 -19.70 -4.02 5.16
C VAL A 449 -20.68 -3.03 4.52
N ALA A 450 -20.19 -2.10 3.70
CA ALA A 450 -21.04 -1.15 2.97
C ALA A 450 -22.04 -1.85 2.05
N ASN A 451 -21.57 -2.82 1.25
CA ASN A 451 -22.40 -3.62 0.34
C ASN A 451 -23.46 -4.42 1.10
N TYR A 452 -23.09 -5.03 2.23
CA TYR A 452 -24.03 -5.73 3.09
C TYR A 452 -25.09 -4.78 3.67
N LEU A 453 -24.68 -3.63 4.21
CA LEU A 453 -25.62 -2.65 4.75
C LEU A 453 -26.57 -2.15 3.66
N HIS A 454 -26.07 -1.87 2.47
CA HIS A 454 -26.88 -1.43 1.33
C HIS A 454 -27.94 -2.46 0.93
N ALA A 455 -27.55 -3.75 0.87
CA ALA A 455 -28.45 -4.84 0.48
C ALA A 455 -29.53 -5.14 1.54
N HIS A 456 -29.18 -5.06 2.83
CA HIS A 456 -30.06 -5.47 3.94
C HIS A 456 -30.82 -4.31 4.60
N TYR A 457 -30.34 -3.08 4.43
CA TYR A 457 -30.92 -1.85 4.98
C TYR A 457 -31.01 -0.74 3.90
N PRO A 458 -31.71 -0.99 2.78
CA PRO A 458 -31.79 -0.02 1.69
C PRO A 458 -32.45 1.28 2.15
N ILE A 459 -31.97 2.40 1.63
CA ILE A 459 -32.60 3.71 1.82
C ILE A 459 -33.96 3.67 1.13
N LYS A 460 -35.02 4.03 1.86
CA LYS A 460 -36.40 3.98 1.37
C LYS A 460 -36.79 5.20 0.55
#